data_AF-A0A485CJK6-F1
#
_entry.id   AF-A0A485CJK6-F1
#
_cell.length_a   1.000
_cell.length_b   1.000
_cell.length_c   1.000
_cell.angle_alpha   90.00
_cell.angle_beta   90.00
_cell.angle_gamma   90.00
#
_symmetry.space_group_name_H-M   'P 1'
#
loop_
_entity.id
_entity.type
_entity.pdbx_description
1 polymer ?
#
loop_
_entity_poly.entity_id
_entity_poly.type
_entity_poly.pdbx_seq_one_letter_code
_entity_poly.pdbx_strand_id
1 'polypeptide(L)'
;MTHPTVIKLHDGNLMPQLGLGVWKAGNEEVVSAIHKALEVGYRSFDTAAAYQNEAGVGSALSQAGVPRDELFITTKLWNDDQKRPHEALQESLSKLQLDYVDLYLMHWPVPAIDHFVEAWKGMIELQKQGLAKSIGVCNFQVHHLQRLLDETGVVPVINQVELHPLLQQRQLHAWNATHKIQTESWSPLAQGGEGVFDQKIVRELADKYGKNAGADCHPLAPR
;
A
#
# COMPACT_ATOMS: atom_id res chain seq x y z
N MET A 1 -13.53 -22.90 -1.61
CA MET A 1 -13.21 -21.46 -1.67
C MET A 1 -11.72 -21.34 -1.40
N THR A 2 -10.95 -20.72 -2.29
CA THR A 2 -9.53 -20.47 -2.03
C THR A 2 -9.42 -19.29 -1.08
N HIS A 3 -8.75 -19.46 0.05
CA HIS A 3 -8.46 -18.35 0.96
C HIS A 3 -7.55 -17.33 0.22
N PRO A 4 -7.73 -16.02 0.42
CA PRO A 4 -6.84 -15.01 -0.15
C PRO A 4 -5.39 -15.27 0.25
N THR A 5 -4.46 -15.19 -0.69
CA THR A 5 -3.04 -15.34 -0.42
C THR A 5 -2.56 -14.25 0.53
N VAL A 6 -1.77 -14.64 1.54
CA VAL A 6 -1.08 -13.73 2.45
C VAL A 6 0.42 -13.81 2.21
N ILE A 7 1.09 -12.66 2.28
CA ILE A 7 2.54 -12.53 2.14
C ILE A 7 3.13 -12.26 3.52
N LYS A 8 4.23 -12.94 3.84
CA LYS A 8 5.03 -12.64 5.03
C LYS A 8 6.07 -11.58 4.70
N LEU A 9 5.98 -10.44 5.37
CA LEU A 9 6.96 -9.35 5.27
C LEU A 9 8.24 -9.70 6.04
N HIS A 10 9.34 -9.00 5.76
CA HIS A 10 10.64 -9.36 6.34
C HIS A 10 10.71 -9.18 7.87
N ASP A 11 9.81 -8.37 8.45
CA ASP A 11 9.68 -8.12 9.88
C ASP A 11 8.79 -9.16 10.59
N GLY A 12 8.22 -10.10 9.82
CA GLY A 12 7.40 -11.20 10.29
C GLY A 12 5.89 -10.95 10.20
N ASN A 13 5.45 -9.71 9.96
CA ASN A 13 4.02 -9.38 9.81
C ASN A 13 3.44 -10.02 8.54
N LEU A 14 2.14 -10.33 8.58
CA LEU A 14 1.41 -10.91 7.45
C LEU A 14 0.56 -9.83 6.78
N MET A 15 0.63 -9.74 5.46
CA MET A 15 -0.13 -8.80 4.65
C MET A 15 -0.96 -9.55 3.60
N PRO A 16 -2.28 -9.27 3.46
CA PRO A 16 -3.05 -9.76 2.33
C PRO A 16 -2.42 -9.31 1.00
N GLN A 17 -2.21 -10.22 0.05
CA GLN A 17 -1.57 -9.91 -1.23
C GLN A 17 -2.41 -8.95 -2.10
N LEU A 18 -3.71 -8.88 -1.86
CA LEU A 18 -4.65 -8.03 -2.58
C LEU A 18 -5.41 -7.16 -1.58
N GLY A 19 -5.41 -5.86 -1.83
CA GLY A 19 -6.11 -4.84 -1.06
C GLY A 19 -6.91 -3.88 -1.93
N LEU A 20 -7.77 -3.09 -1.30
CA LEU A 20 -8.52 -2.02 -1.94
C LEU A 20 -7.83 -0.66 -1.66
N GLY A 21 -7.41 0.04 -2.72
CA GLY A 21 -6.99 1.44 -2.63
C GLY A 21 -8.18 2.39 -2.77
N VAL A 22 -8.28 3.42 -1.92
CA VAL A 22 -9.41 4.37 -1.88
C VAL A 22 -9.07 5.78 -2.40
N TRP A 23 -8.22 5.86 -3.41
CA TRP A 23 -7.81 7.13 -4.02
C TRP A 23 -8.95 7.78 -4.83
N LYS A 24 -9.02 9.12 -4.82
CA LYS A 24 -10.01 9.94 -5.57
C LYS A 24 -11.49 9.64 -5.28
N ALA A 25 -11.80 9.23 -4.05
CA ALA A 25 -13.17 9.02 -3.59
C ALA A 25 -13.51 9.93 -2.41
N GLY A 26 -14.73 10.47 -2.39
CA GLY A 26 -15.28 11.20 -1.25
C GLY A 26 -15.61 10.27 -0.09
N ASN A 27 -15.82 10.81 1.12
CA ASN A 27 -16.04 9.99 2.32
C ASN A 27 -17.22 9.01 2.19
N GLU A 28 -18.33 9.41 1.57
CA GLU A 28 -19.50 8.53 1.38
C GLU A 28 -19.21 7.37 0.41
N GLU A 29 -18.48 7.66 -0.68
CA GLU A 29 -18.06 6.65 -1.65
C GLU A 29 -17.09 5.65 -1.01
N VAL A 30 -16.17 6.14 -0.18
CA VAL A 30 -15.22 5.30 0.57
C VAL A 30 -15.95 4.33 1.51
N VAL A 31 -16.97 4.79 2.23
CA VAL A 31 -17.75 3.92 3.12
C VAL A 31 -18.41 2.79 2.33
N SER A 32 -19.10 3.13 1.25
CA SER A 32 -19.76 2.14 0.40
C SER A 32 -18.76 1.15 -0.22
N ALA A 33 -17.62 1.65 -0.72
CA ALA A 33 -16.58 0.82 -1.32
C ALA A 33 -15.96 -0.16 -0.32
N ILE A 34 -15.67 0.29 0.91
CA ILE A 34 -15.09 -0.56 1.96
C ILE A 34 -16.09 -1.63 2.40
N HIS A 35 -17.34 -1.27 2.67
CA HIS A 35 -18.36 -2.26 3.04
C HIS A 35 -18.52 -3.32 1.95
N LYS A 36 -18.56 -2.90 0.67
CA LYS A 36 -18.64 -3.85 -0.43
C LYS A 36 -17.40 -4.74 -0.54
N ALA A 37 -16.22 -4.19 -0.33
CA ALA A 37 -14.99 -4.95 -0.35
C ALA A 37 -14.92 -5.97 0.80
N LEU A 38 -15.39 -5.61 2.00
CA LEU A 38 -15.50 -6.52 3.13
C LEU A 38 -16.46 -7.69 2.84
N GLU A 39 -17.62 -7.41 2.23
CA GLU A 39 -18.61 -8.43 1.82
C GLU A 39 -17.99 -9.45 0.86
N VAL A 40 -17.16 -9.01 -0.08
CA VAL A 40 -16.51 -9.92 -1.05
C VAL A 40 -15.20 -10.53 -0.53
N GLY A 41 -14.81 -10.22 0.71
CA GLY A 41 -13.72 -10.89 1.44
C GLY A 41 -12.39 -10.14 1.49
N TYR A 42 -12.31 -8.87 1.07
CA TYR A 42 -11.11 -8.07 1.29
C TYR A 42 -10.85 -7.89 2.78
N ARG A 43 -9.57 -7.84 3.13
CA ARG A 43 -9.09 -7.53 4.49
C ARG A 43 -7.98 -6.47 4.50
N SER A 44 -7.50 -6.05 3.33
CA SER A 44 -6.50 -4.99 3.21
C SER A 44 -7.09 -3.73 2.59
N PHE A 45 -6.87 -2.58 3.22
CA PHE A 45 -7.36 -1.26 2.79
C PHE A 45 -6.22 -0.25 2.80
N ASP A 46 -6.00 0.39 1.66
CA ASP A 46 -4.94 1.37 1.45
C ASP A 46 -5.56 2.77 1.24
N THR A 47 -5.20 3.69 2.14
CA THR A 47 -5.54 5.12 2.08
C THR A 47 -4.29 5.97 2.26
N ALA A 48 -4.44 7.29 2.36
CA ALA A 48 -3.37 8.23 2.68
C ALA A 48 -3.97 9.51 3.27
N ALA A 49 -3.23 10.20 4.14
CA ALA A 49 -3.62 11.51 4.66
C ALA A 49 -3.93 12.52 3.53
N ALA A 50 -3.14 12.47 2.45
CA ALA A 50 -3.30 13.32 1.28
C ALA A 50 -4.62 13.10 0.51
N TYR A 51 -5.30 11.97 0.70
CA TYR A 51 -6.58 11.69 0.04
C TYR A 51 -7.76 12.36 0.74
N GLN A 52 -7.56 12.90 1.95
CA GLN A 52 -8.57 13.60 2.75
C GLN A 52 -9.83 12.79 3.04
N ASN A 53 -9.71 11.45 3.02
CA ASN A 53 -10.84 10.54 3.22
C ASN A 53 -10.62 9.48 4.31
N GLU A 54 -9.57 9.63 5.13
CA GLU A 54 -9.29 8.76 6.29
C GLU A 54 -10.46 8.73 7.30
N ALA A 55 -11.21 9.82 7.45
CA ALA A 55 -12.41 9.86 8.29
C ALA A 55 -13.53 8.94 7.76
N GLY A 56 -13.72 8.90 6.44
CA GLY A 56 -14.63 7.97 5.77
C GLY A 56 -14.17 6.52 5.95
N VAL A 57 -12.87 6.25 5.83
CA VAL A 57 -12.29 4.93 6.13
C VAL A 57 -12.59 4.53 7.57
N GLY A 58 -12.25 5.37 8.56
CA GLY A 58 -12.47 5.06 9.97
C GLY A 58 -13.95 4.80 10.31
N SER A 59 -14.85 5.62 9.74
CA SER A 59 -16.29 5.41 9.85
C SER A 59 -16.75 4.08 9.24
N ALA A 60 -16.22 3.71 8.07
CA ALA A 60 -16.55 2.44 7.43
C ALA A 60 -16.11 1.24 8.26
N LEU A 61 -14.89 1.28 8.81
CA LEU A 61 -14.32 0.22 9.63
C LEU A 61 -15.08 0.04 10.95
N SER A 62 -15.43 1.13 11.63
CA SER A 62 -16.18 1.05 12.89
C SER A 62 -17.60 0.50 12.70
N GLN A 63 -18.24 0.79 11.57
CA GLN A 63 -19.57 0.28 11.22
C GLN A 63 -19.57 -1.17 10.75
N ALA A 64 -18.44 -1.68 10.25
CA ALA A 64 -18.37 -2.99 9.61
C ALA A 64 -18.49 -4.17 10.57
N GLY A 65 -18.21 -3.98 11.86
CA GLY A 65 -18.26 -5.04 12.87
C GLY A 65 -17.21 -6.16 12.67
N VAL A 66 -16.18 -5.93 11.84
CA VAL A 66 -15.06 -6.86 11.63
C VAL A 66 -14.01 -6.63 12.72
N PRO A 67 -13.50 -7.68 13.39
CA PRO A 67 -12.43 -7.54 14.36
C PRO A 67 -11.21 -6.80 13.78
N ARG A 68 -10.64 -5.86 14.55
CA ARG A 68 -9.54 -5.02 14.07
C ARG A 68 -8.30 -5.83 13.67
N ASP A 69 -8.04 -6.94 14.34
CA ASP A 69 -6.92 -7.86 14.07
C ASP A 69 -7.13 -8.75 12.84
N GLU A 70 -8.32 -8.76 12.24
CA GLU A 70 -8.57 -9.37 10.92
C GLU A 70 -8.31 -8.39 9.77
N LEU A 71 -8.04 -7.12 10.05
CA LEU A 71 -7.89 -6.05 9.06
C LEU A 71 -6.43 -5.62 8.93
N PHE A 72 -6.03 -5.29 7.71
CA PHE A 72 -4.73 -4.71 7.38
C PHE A 72 -4.93 -3.30 6.81
N ILE A 73 -4.65 -2.27 7.60
CA ILE A 73 -4.87 -0.88 7.27
C ILE A 73 -3.54 -0.19 6.97
N THR A 74 -3.44 0.36 5.76
CA THR A 74 -2.31 1.16 5.31
C THR A 74 -2.71 2.62 5.19
N THR A 75 -1.91 3.52 5.76
CA THR A 75 -1.97 4.97 5.45
C THR A 75 -0.57 5.52 5.22
N LYS A 76 -0.46 6.79 4.80
CA LYS A 76 0.78 7.37 4.29
C LYS A 76 1.09 8.74 4.87
N LEU A 77 2.35 8.94 5.24
CA LEU A 77 2.93 10.24 5.60
C LEU A 77 3.02 11.13 4.36
N TRP A 78 2.38 12.30 4.41
CA TRP A 78 2.43 13.25 3.32
C TRP A 78 3.76 14.04 3.27
N ASN A 79 4.04 14.60 2.11
CA ASN A 79 5.31 15.23 1.76
C ASN A 79 5.70 16.37 2.71
N ASP A 80 4.75 17.24 3.05
CA ASP A 80 4.99 18.41 3.89
C ASP A 80 5.20 18.03 5.37
N ASP A 81 4.89 16.79 5.72
CA ASP A 81 4.94 16.27 7.08
C ASP A 81 6.20 15.45 7.39
N GLN A 82 7.14 15.34 6.44
CA GLN A 82 8.38 14.57 6.62
C GLN A 82 9.19 14.99 7.87
N LYS A 83 9.06 16.24 8.35
CA LYS A 83 9.70 16.72 9.59
C LYS A 83 8.90 16.48 10.88
N ARG A 84 7.62 16.09 10.76
CA ARG A 84 6.69 15.88 11.88
C ARG A 84 5.93 14.54 11.77
N PRO A 85 6.63 13.41 11.56
CA PRO A 85 5.96 12.13 11.31
C PRO A 85 5.11 11.65 12.49
N HIS A 86 5.45 12.04 13.72
CA HIS A 86 4.69 11.66 14.91
C HIS A 86 3.32 12.33 14.95
N GLU A 87 3.28 13.65 14.76
CA GLU A 87 2.05 14.43 14.71
C GLU A 87 1.17 13.97 13.54
N ALA A 88 1.77 13.74 12.36
CA ALA A 88 1.05 13.28 11.19
C ALA A 88 0.41 11.91 11.38
N LEU A 89 1.12 10.94 11.98
CA LEU A 89 0.51 9.63 12.25
C LEU A 89 -0.59 9.73 13.32
N GLN A 90 -0.44 10.55 14.35
CA GLN A 90 -1.51 10.75 15.35
C GLN A 90 -2.77 11.37 14.72
N GLU A 91 -2.62 12.34 13.83
CA GLU A 91 -3.73 12.92 13.07
C GLU A 91 -4.44 11.85 12.21
N SER A 92 -3.67 11.01 11.50
CA SER A 92 -4.20 9.89 10.73
C SER A 92 -4.94 8.88 11.61
N LEU A 93 -4.33 8.44 12.72
CA LEU A 93 -4.94 7.50 13.68
C LEU A 93 -6.25 8.04 14.25
N SER A 94 -6.30 9.33 14.58
CA SER A 94 -7.52 9.98 15.06
C SER A 94 -8.64 9.97 14.00
N LYS A 95 -8.33 10.29 12.74
CA LYS A 95 -9.31 10.25 11.64
C LYS A 95 -9.78 8.82 11.36
N LEU A 96 -8.84 7.86 11.36
CA LEU A 96 -9.12 6.44 11.15
C LEU A 96 -9.84 5.79 12.35
N GLN A 97 -9.85 6.44 13.51
CA GLN A 97 -10.37 5.91 14.77
C GLN A 97 -9.67 4.59 15.16
N LEU A 98 -8.35 4.56 15.04
CA LEU A 98 -7.50 3.39 15.32
C LEU A 98 -6.41 3.72 16.33
N ASP A 99 -6.02 2.73 17.14
CA ASP A 99 -4.85 2.84 18.03
C ASP A 99 -3.52 2.61 17.29
N TYR A 100 -3.56 1.88 16.17
CA TYR A 100 -2.40 1.58 15.33
C TYR A 100 -2.80 1.35 13.86
N VAL A 101 -1.84 1.52 12.95
CA VAL A 101 -1.92 1.05 11.56
C VAL A 101 -1.04 -0.17 11.33
N ASP A 102 -1.42 -1.05 10.41
CA ASP A 102 -0.64 -2.26 10.09
C ASP A 102 0.59 -1.92 9.28
N LEU A 103 0.47 -0.91 8.40
CA LEU A 103 1.55 -0.40 7.57
C LEU A 103 1.48 1.12 7.47
N TYR A 104 2.59 1.79 7.78
CA TYR A 104 2.74 3.22 7.56
C TYR A 104 3.80 3.48 6.48
N LEU A 105 3.41 4.18 5.42
CA LEU A 105 4.28 4.41 4.26
C LEU A 105 4.68 5.88 4.14
N MET A 106 5.91 6.16 3.73
CA MET A 106 6.27 7.50 3.25
C MET A 106 5.77 7.69 1.83
N HIS A 107 4.87 8.65 1.59
CA HIS A 107 4.17 8.75 0.30
C HIS A 107 5.10 9.10 -0.88
N TRP A 108 6.10 9.96 -0.65
CA TRP A 108 7.14 10.28 -1.63
C TRP A 108 8.47 10.60 -0.93
N PRO A 109 9.62 10.36 -1.58
CA PRO A 109 10.94 10.75 -1.05
C PRO A 109 11.18 12.26 -1.12
N VAL A 110 10.60 12.98 -2.08
CA VAL A 110 10.78 14.43 -2.28
C VAL A 110 12.26 14.87 -2.19
N PRO A 111 13.16 14.31 -3.03
CA PRO A 111 14.60 14.47 -2.87
C PRO A 111 15.10 15.93 -2.98
N ALA A 112 14.32 16.82 -3.58
CA ALA A 112 14.65 18.25 -3.64
C ALA A 112 14.58 18.95 -2.27
N ILE A 113 13.79 18.41 -1.33
CA ILE A 113 13.63 18.94 0.04
C ILE A 113 14.55 18.19 1.02
N ASP A 114 14.89 16.95 0.71
CA ASP A 114 15.90 16.14 1.40
C ASP A 114 15.61 15.84 2.88
N HIS A 115 14.34 15.68 3.27
CA HIS A 115 13.96 15.31 4.65
C HIS A 115 13.55 13.83 4.82
N PHE A 116 13.67 13.01 3.77
CA PHE A 116 13.15 11.64 3.81
C PHE A 116 13.94 10.71 4.74
N VAL A 117 15.21 11.01 5.05
CA VAL A 117 15.97 10.23 6.04
C VAL A 117 15.49 10.55 7.45
N GLU A 118 15.25 11.82 7.76
CA GLU A 118 14.69 12.28 9.04
C GLU A 118 13.28 11.70 9.25
N ALA A 119 12.45 11.75 8.20
CA ALA A 119 11.13 11.13 8.22
C ALA A 119 11.22 9.63 8.51
N TRP A 120 12.15 8.91 7.86
CA TRP A 120 12.36 7.48 8.08
C TRP A 120 12.80 7.18 9.52
N LYS A 121 13.72 7.97 10.09
CA LYS A 121 14.12 7.87 11.50
C LYS A 121 12.92 8.04 12.44
N GLY A 122 12.05 9.01 12.17
CA GLY A 122 10.81 9.18 12.93
C GLY A 122 9.84 7.99 12.79
N MET A 123 9.70 7.43 11.59
CA MET A 123 8.88 6.24 11.35
C MET A 123 9.41 5.00 12.10
N ILE A 124 10.74 4.82 12.20
CA ILE A 124 11.35 3.77 13.02
C ILE A 124 10.94 3.90 14.49
N GLU A 125 10.94 5.11 15.04
CA GLU A 125 10.48 5.34 16.43
C GLU A 125 8.98 5.07 16.60
N LEU A 126 8.15 5.45 15.63
CA LEU A 126 6.72 5.13 15.64
C LEU A 126 6.45 3.62 15.59
N GLN A 127 7.28 2.87 14.86
CA GLN A 127 7.23 1.41 14.86
C GLN A 127 7.56 0.83 16.23
N LYS A 128 8.63 1.31 16.88
CA LYS A 128 9.02 0.89 18.24
C LYS A 128 7.94 1.20 19.28
N GLN A 129 7.21 2.30 19.11
CA GLN A 129 6.07 2.68 19.96
C GLN A 129 4.82 1.83 19.69
N GLY A 130 4.80 1.03 18.61
CA GLY A 130 3.68 0.17 18.25
C GLY A 130 2.52 0.87 17.53
N LEU A 131 2.68 2.15 17.19
CA LEU A 131 1.69 2.96 16.46
C LEU A 131 1.59 2.56 14.97
N ALA A 132 2.68 2.03 14.41
CA ALA A 132 2.70 1.32 13.14
C ALA A 132 3.31 -0.07 13.35
N LYS A 133 2.66 -1.14 12.88
CA LYS A 133 3.24 -2.51 13.01
C LYS A 133 4.40 -2.71 12.06
N SER A 134 4.22 -2.26 10.82
CA SER A 134 5.24 -2.28 9.77
C SER A 134 5.45 -0.87 9.22
N ILE A 135 6.66 -0.58 8.73
CA ILE A 135 6.98 0.68 8.06
C ILE A 135 7.56 0.45 6.68
N GLY A 136 7.11 1.25 5.72
CA GLY A 136 7.51 1.14 4.32
C GLY A 136 7.60 2.48 3.62
N VAL A 137 7.77 2.45 2.31
CA VAL A 137 7.86 3.65 1.48
C VAL A 137 7.04 3.52 0.20
N CYS A 138 6.76 4.65 -0.45
CA CYS A 138 6.13 4.72 -1.75
C CYS A 138 7.02 5.51 -2.71
N ASN A 139 7.14 5.05 -3.96
CA ASN A 139 7.84 5.76 -5.04
C ASN A 139 9.35 5.97 -4.79
N PHE A 140 9.97 5.08 -4.01
CA PHE A 140 11.40 5.14 -3.76
C PHE A 140 12.18 4.42 -4.88
N GLN A 141 13.24 5.08 -5.35
CA GLN A 141 14.21 4.54 -6.29
C GLN A 141 15.37 3.90 -5.54
N VAL A 142 16.19 3.11 -6.23
CA VAL A 142 17.33 2.38 -5.65
C VAL A 142 18.23 3.27 -4.78
N HIS A 143 18.58 4.47 -5.26
CA HIS A 143 19.45 5.39 -4.51
C HIS A 143 18.80 5.97 -3.25
N HIS A 144 17.47 6.15 -3.23
CA HIS A 144 16.75 6.56 -2.01
C HIS A 144 16.76 5.43 -0.98
N LEU A 145 16.48 4.19 -1.41
CA LEU A 145 16.48 3.02 -0.54
C LEU A 145 17.87 2.72 0.04
N GLN A 146 18.90 2.83 -0.80
CA GLN A 146 20.29 2.67 -0.36
C GLN A 146 20.65 3.69 0.72
N ARG A 147 20.25 4.96 0.55
CA ARG A 147 20.50 5.99 1.55
C ARG A 147 19.79 5.72 2.88
N LEU A 148 18.54 5.24 2.85
CA LEU A 148 17.85 4.81 4.08
C LEU A 148 18.61 3.69 4.79
N LEU A 149 19.06 2.68 4.06
CA LEU A 149 19.84 1.57 4.60
C LEU A 149 21.17 2.06 5.18
N ASP A 150 21.92 2.88 4.45
CA ASP A 150 23.25 3.36 4.87
C ASP A 150 23.18 4.25 6.13
N GLU A 151 22.17 5.12 6.22
CA GLU A 151 22.08 6.11 7.30
C GLU A 151 21.30 5.64 8.54
N THR A 152 20.52 4.56 8.42
CA THR A 152 19.68 4.08 9.54
C THR A 152 19.86 2.60 9.87
N GLY A 153 20.41 1.81 8.95
CA GLY A 153 20.50 0.35 9.09
C GLY A 153 19.15 -0.39 9.01
N VAL A 154 18.04 0.33 8.79
CA VAL A 154 16.69 -0.25 8.73
C VAL A 154 16.13 -0.12 7.32
N VAL A 155 15.88 -1.26 6.68
CA VAL A 155 15.25 -1.34 5.37
C VAL A 155 13.71 -1.29 5.47
N PRO A 156 13.02 -0.66 4.51
CA PRO A 156 11.57 -0.72 4.41
C PRO A 156 11.05 -2.14 4.17
N VAL A 157 9.93 -2.53 4.80
CA VAL A 157 9.31 -3.85 4.50
C VAL A 157 8.66 -3.85 3.12
N ILE A 158 8.20 -2.69 2.66
CA ILE A 158 7.42 -2.46 1.45
C ILE A 158 7.99 -1.25 0.70
N ASN A 159 8.03 -1.36 -0.62
CA ASN A 159 8.15 -0.22 -1.53
C ASN A 159 6.96 -0.26 -2.52
N GLN A 160 5.97 0.61 -2.31
CA GLN A 160 4.77 0.72 -3.13
C GLN A 160 5.05 1.67 -4.32
N VAL A 161 5.01 1.15 -5.56
CA VAL A 161 5.43 1.87 -6.77
C VAL A 161 4.46 1.69 -7.93
N GLU A 162 4.51 2.59 -8.91
CA GLU A 162 3.72 2.45 -10.14
C GLU A 162 4.20 1.21 -10.87
N LEU A 163 3.34 0.20 -11.00
CA LEU A 163 3.74 -1.03 -11.67
C LEU A 163 2.54 -1.65 -12.37
N HIS A 164 2.66 -1.78 -13.69
CA HIS A 164 1.64 -2.35 -14.57
C HIS A 164 2.31 -2.94 -15.82
N PRO A 165 1.58 -3.62 -16.73
CA PRO A 165 2.20 -4.27 -17.89
C PRO A 165 3.07 -3.36 -18.78
N LEU A 166 2.75 -2.06 -18.85
CA LEU A 166 3.54 -1.05 -19.59
C LEU A 166 4.75 -0.50 -18.82
N LEU A 167 4.78 -0.61 -17.49
CA LEU A 167 5.86 -0.13 -16.62
C LEU A 167 6.17 -1.18 -15.56
N GLN A 168 6.93 -2.20 -15.93
CA GLN A 168 7.11 -3.40 -15.10
C GLN A 168 8.16 -3.27 -14.00
N GLN A 169 8.90 -2.15 -13.98
CA GLN A 169 9.91 -1.83 -12.96
C GLN A 169 10.91 -2.96 -12.65
N ARG A 170 11.33 -3.74 -13.66
CA ARG A 170 12.09 -4.99 -13.47
C ARG A 170 13.35 -4.82 -12.63
N GLN A 171 14.09 -3.74 -12.85
CA GLN A 171 15.30 -3.43 -12.08
C GLN A 171 14.98 -3.14 -10.61
N LEU A 172 13.99 -2.27 -10.35
CA LEU A 172 13.61 -1.91 -8.98
C LEU A 172 12.99 -3.09 -8.24
N HIS A 173 12.14 -3.89 -8.91
CA HIS A 173 11.56 -5.11 -8.34
C HIS A 173 12.66 -6.10 -7.94
N ALA A 174 13.64 -6.37 -8.82
CA ALA A 174 14.75 -7.26 -8.49
C ALA A 174 15.61 -6.72 -7.33
N TRP A 175 15.83 -5.40 -7.30
CA TRP A 175 16.57 -4.76 -6.21
C TRP A 175 15.83 -4.87 -4.87
N ASN A 176 14.53 -4.57 -4.85
CA ASN A 176 13.65 -4.72 -3.69
C ASN A 176 13.74 -6.17 -3.16
N ALA A 177 13.55 -7.17 -4.03
CA ALA A 177 13.62 -8.59 -3.64
C ALA A 177 14.99 -8.98 -3.05
N THR A 178 16.09 -8.51 -3.64
CA THR A 178 17.45 -8.76 -3.14
C THR A 178 17.66 -8.20 -1.72
N HIS A 179 17.02 -7.07 -1.40
CA HIS A 179 17.09 -6.42 -0.10
C HIS A 179 15.92 -6.78 0.83
N LYS A 180 15.15 -7.82 0.49
CA LYS A 180 13.98 -8.32 1.24
C LYS A 180 12.85 -7.30 1.39
N ILE A 181 12.77 -6.33 0.48
CA ILE A 181 11.68 -5.36 0.40
C ILE A 181 10.59 -5.95 -0.49
N GLN A 182 9.36 -6.04 0.01
CA GLN A 182 8.23 -6.46 -0.81
C GLN A 182 7.83 -5.33 -1.76
N THR A 183 7.75 -5.62 -3.06
CA THR A 183 7.21 -4.66 -4.03
C THR A 183 5.69 -4.71 -3.97
N GLU A 184 5.05 -3.55 -3.81
CA GLU A 184 3.59 -3.39 -3.92
C GLU A 184 3.29 -2.50 -5.14
N SER A 185 2.27 -2.86 -5.92
CA SER A 185 1.95 -2.17 -7.19
C SER A 185 0.77 -1.23 -7.01
N TRP A 186 0.98 0.07 -7.18
CA TRP A 186 -0.12 1.02 -7.38
C TRP A 186 -0.36 1.26 -8.88
N SER A 187 -1.59 1.64 -9.24
CA SER A 187 -2.07 1.67 -10.63
C SER A 187 -1.82 0.34 -11.39
N PRO A 188 -2.15 -0.83 -10.82
CA PRO A 188 -1.84 -2.13 -11.43
C PRO A 188 -2.49 -2.33 -12.81
N LEU A 189 -3.57 -1.59 -13.08
CA LEU A 189 -4.33 -1.62 -14.32
C LEU A 189 -3.96 -0.47 -15.27
N ALA A 190 -2.80 0.16 -15.12
CA ALA A 190 -2.36 1.28 -15.98
C ALA A 190 -3.44 2.37 -16.14
N GLN A 191 -4.02 2.81 -15.01
CA GLN A 191 -5.06 3.86 -14.95
C GLN A 191 -6.28 3.64 -15.87
N GLY A 192 -6.73 2.40 -16.04
CA GLY A 192 -7.92 2.07 -16.84
C GLY A 192 -7.63 1.16 -18.04
N GLY A 193 -6.38 0.75 -18.23
CA GLY A 193 -5.98 -0.32 -19.13
C GLY A 193 -5.79 0.11 -20.58
N GLU A 194 -5.69 1.42 -20.84
CA GLU A 194 -5.33 1.94 -22.16
C GLU A 194 -3.95 1.40 -22.57
N GLY A 195 -3.87 0.83 -23.78
CA GLY A 195 -2.67 0.15 -24.27
C GLY A 195 -2.36 -1.19 -23.60
N VAL A 196 -3.21 -1.67 -22.69
CA VAL A 196 -3.07 -2.98 -22.01
C VAL A 196 -4.23 -3.90 -22.37
N PHE A 197 -5.47 -3.51 -22.07
CA PHE A 197 -6.64 -4.38 -22.24
C PHE A 197 -6.96 -4.67 -23.71
N ASP A 198 -6.52 -3.80 -24.60
CA ASP A 198 -6.62 -3.95 -26.04
C ASP A 198 -5.50 -4.82 -26.64
N GLN A 199 -4.46 -5.19 -25.88
CA GLN A 199 -3.39 -6.02 -26.39
C GLN A 199 -3.89 -7.44 -26.68
N LYS A 200 -3.51 -7.98 -27.85
CA LYS A 200 -3.92 -9.32 -28.29
C LYS A 200 -3.68 -10.38 -27.21
N ILE A 201 -2.51 -10.34 -26.57
CA ILE A 201 -2.13 -11.29 -25.51
C ILE A 201 -3.08 -11.22 -24.30
N VAL A 202 -3.52 -10.03 -23.90
CA VAL A 202 -4.44 -9.86 -22.75
C VAL A 202 -5.83 -10.38 -23.10
N ARG A 203 -6.32 -10.09 -24.31
CA ARG A 203 -7.62 -10.61 -24.79
C ARG A 203 -7.62 -12.14 -24.90
N GLU A 204 -6.57 -12.73 -25.46
CA GLU A 204 -6.44 -14.18 -25.58
C GLU A 204 -6.41 -14.89 -24.22
N LEU A 205 -5.77 -14.29 -23.20
CA LEU A 205 -5.80 -14.81 -21.84
C LEU A 205 -7.19 -14.66 -21.19
N ALA A 206 -7.83 -13.51 -21.38
CA ALA A 206 -9.18 -13.24 -20.88
C ALA A 206 -10.20 -14.26 -21.41
N ASP A 207 -10.16 -14.53 -22.71
CA ASP A 207 -11.00 -15.53 -23.38
C ASP A 207 -10.69 -16.94 -22.88
N LYS A 208 -9.39 -17.29 -22.75
CA LYS A 208 -8.95 -18.62 -22.30
C LYS A 208 -9.44 -18.94 -20.89
N TYR A 209 -9.47 -17.95 -19.99
CA TYR A 209 -9.81 -18.17 -18.58
C TYR A 209 -11.24 -17.75 -18.21
N GLY A 210 -12.02 -17.22 -19.15
CA GLY A 210 -13.37 -16.72 -18.89
C GLY A 210 -13.36 -15.56 -17.89
N LYS A 211 -12.36 -14.69 -18.00
CA LYS A 211 -12.15 -13.52 -17.14
C LYS A 211 -12.22 -12.24 -17.96
N ASN A 212 -12.33 -11.10 -17.28
CA ASN A 212 -12.18 -9.80 -17.94
C ASN A 212 -10.69 -9.40 -17.98
N ALA A 213 -10.33 -8.51 -18.90
CA ALA A 213 -8.94 -8.09 -19.09
C ALA A 213 -8.28 -7.50 -17.83
N GLY A 214 -9.07 -6.89 -16.93
CA GLY A 214 -8.58 -6.37 -15.65
C GLY A 214 -8.21 -7.47 -14.64
N ALA A 215 -8.99 -8.55 -14.58
CA ALA A 215 -8.75 -9.67 -13.66
C ALA A 215 -7.45 -10.44 -13.99
N ASP A 216 -7.05 -10.49 -15.25
CA ASP A 216 -5.80 -11.14 -15.68
C ASP A 216 -4.56 -10.27 -15.51
N CYS A 217 -4.74 -8.98 -15.21
CA CYS A 217 -3.64 -8.07 -14.86
C CYS A 217 -3.27 -8.12 -13.37
N HIS A 218 -4.11 -8.73 -12.52
CA HIS A 218 -3.72 -9.11 -11.17
C HIS A 218 -2.92 -10.42 -11.21
N PRO A 219 -1.91 -10.61 -10.35
CA PRO A 219 -1.21 -11.90 -10.28
C PRO A 219 -2.22 -12.98 -9.91
N LEU A 220 -2.60 -13.79 -10.90
CA LEU A 220 -3.34 -15.02 -10.66
C LEU A 220 -2.49 -15.87 -9.73
N ALA A 221 -3.01 -16.19 -8.54
CA ALA A 221 -2.39 -17.18 -7.68
C ALA A 221 -2.14 -18.46 -8.52
N PRO A 222 -0.97 -19.11 -8.38
CA PRO A 222 -0.74 -20.38 -9.06
C PRO A 222 -1.83 -21.37 -8.62
N ARG A 223 -2.45 -22.05 -9.60
CA ARG A 223 -3.37 -23.17 -9.35
C ARG A 223 -2.64 -24.31 -8.64
#